data_AF-A0A6A6XAH8-F1
#
_entry.id   AF-A0A6A6XAH8-F1
#
_cell.length_a   1.000
_cell.length_b   1.000
_cell.length_c   1.000
_cell.angle_alpha   90.00
_cell.angle_beta   90.00
_cell.angle_gamma   90.00
#
_symmetry.space_group_name_H-M   'P 1'
#
loop_
_entity.id
_entity.type
_entity.pdbx_description
1 polymer ?
#
loop_
_entity_poly.entity_id
_entity_poly.type
_entity_poly.pdbx_seq_one_letter_code
_entity_poly.pdbx_strand_id
1 'polypeptide(L)'
;YSKKGSREATLSVGWPQLLNTPDGYELRAVEEVADEVFRDNKGNPVDHPGLRLRLSDFTHEELAQEEIGNEDAEICISRRKLYQYLTEAESQVQEIKSLGTKHSFAHEVKKRRRTENPVKEIRHIMNQKPL
;
A
#
# COMPACT_ATOMS: atom_id res chain seq x y z
N TYR A 1 -2.28 13.34 6.15
CA TYR A 1 -2.90 14.08 5.04
C TYR A 1 -1.89 15.02 4.42
N SER A 2 -1.64 14.90 3.11
CA SER A 2 -0.77 15.80 2.35
C SER A 2 -1.42 17.19 2.22
N LYS A 3 -0.62 18.26 2.36
CA LYS A 3 -1.09 19.65 2.18
C LYS A 3 -1.71 19.83 0.79
N LYS A 4 -2.74 20.67 0.66
CA LYS A 4 -3.37 21.00 -0.62
C LYS A 4 -2.30 21.49 -1.62
N GLY A 5 -2.14 20.79 -2.73
CA GLY A 5 -1.10 21.06 -3.75
C GLY A 5 0.21 20.27 -3.57
N SER A 6 0.39 19.55 -2.46
CA SER A 6 1.49 18.59 -2.30
C SER A 6 1.21 17.35 -3.15
N ARG A 7 2.23 16.87 -3.87
CA ARG A 7 2.22 15.57 -4.57
C ARG A 7 2.98 14.50 -3.82
N GLU A 8 3.25 14.74 -2.54
CA GLU A 8 3.87 13.80 -1.63
C GLU A 8 3.02 12.52 -1.54
N ALA A 9 3.71 11.39 -1.62
CA ALA A 9 3.11 10.09 -1.45
C ALA A 9 4.00 9.25 -0.56
N THR A 10 3.38 8.55 0.38
CA THR A 10 4.04 7.54 1.20
C THR A 10 3.52 6.15 0.79
N LEU A 11 4.38 5.15 0.95
CA LEU A 11 4.06 3.74 0.80
C LEU A 11 4.00 3.11 2.19
N SER A 12 3.09 2.17 2.39
CA SER A 12 3.09 1.35 3.59
C SER A 12 2.80 -0.08 3.21
N VAL A 13 3.54 -1.01 3.82
CA VAL A 13 3.43 -2.43 3.57
C VAL A 13 3.05 -3.08 4.89
N GLY A 14 1.96 -3.85 4.87
CA GLY A 14 1.48 -4.58 6.04
C GLY A 14 1.31 -6.05 5.72
N TRP A 15 1.77 -6.90 6.63
CA TRP A 15 1.68 -8.36 6.53
C TRP A 15 0.66 -8.91 7.52
N PRO A 16 -0.13 -9.90 7.12
CA PRO A 16 -1.05 -10.55 8.05
C PRO A 16 -0.26 -11.33 9.11
N GLN A 17 -0.52 -11.05 10.37
CA GLN A 17 -0.04 -11.83 11.50
C GLN A 17 -1.23 -12.50 12.20
N LEU A 18 -1.04 -13.77 12.59
CA LEU A 18 -1.99 -14.50 13.40
C LEU A 18 -1.83 -14.09 14.86
N LEU A 19 -2.82 -13.39 15.39
CA LEU A 19 -2.87 -12.95 16.77
C LEU A 19 -3.78 -13.88 17.57
N ASN A 20 -3.33 -14.27 18.75
CA ASN A 20 -4.17 -14.98 19.71
C ASN A 20 -5.01 -13.95 20.48
N THR A 21 -6.33 -14.05 20.40
CA THR A 21 -7.28 -13.19 21.11
C THR A 21 -8.17 -14.03 22.04
N PRO A 22 -8.83 -13.42 23.04
CA PRO A 22 -9.78 -14.14 23.90
C PRO A 22 -10.92 -14.84 23.14
N ASP A 23 -11.25 -14.36 21.93
CA ASP A 23 -12.31 -14.90 21.07
C ASP A 23 -11.78 -15.92 20.03
N GLY A 24 -10.48 -16.24 20.07
CA GLY A 24 -9.80 -17.15 19.15
C GLY A 24 -8.69 -16.48 18.36
N TYR A 25 -8.19 -17.18 17.32
CA TYR A 25 -7.15 -16.64 16.45
C TYR A 25 -7.71 -15.65 15.44
N GLU A 26 -7.07 -14.49 15.31
CA GLU A 26 -7.45 -13.44 14.37
C GLU A 26 -6.25 -13.10 13.48
N LEU A 27 -6.45 -13.05 12.15
CA LEU A 27 -5.45 -12.52 11.23
C LEU A 27 -5.58 -11.00 11.16
N ARG A 28 -4.55 -10.27 11.61
CA ARG A 28 -4.49 -8.80 11.48
C ARG A 28 -3.32 -8.37 10.62
N ALA A 29 -3.54 -7.38 9.77
CA ALA A 29 -2.44 -6.73 9.08
C ALA A 29 -1.59 -5.94 10.08
N VAL A 30 -0.32 -6.29 10.17
CA VAL A 30 0.70 -5.61 10.97
C VAL A 30 1.59 -4.85 10.00
N GLU A 31 1.72 -3.54 10.22
CA GLU A 31 2.53 -2.66 9.40
C GLU A 31 4.02 -2.97 9.63
N GLU A 32 4.71 -3.43 8.58
CA GLU A 32 6.17 -3.65 8.63
C GLU A 32 6.90 -2.41 8.14
N VAL A 33 6.39 -1.78 7.08
CA VAL A 33 6.88 -0.51 6.55
C VAL A 33 5.79 0.52 6.72
N ALA A 34 6.04 1.51 7.59
CA ALA A 34 5.09 2.57 7.90
C ALA A 34 5.48 3.88 7.23
N ASP A 35 4.56 4.41 6.42
CA ASP A 35 4.62 5.75 5.81
C ASP A 35 5.99 6.11 5.17
N GLU A 36 6.63 5.16 4.50
CA GLU A 36 7.90 5.39 3.82
C GLU A 36 7.69 6.37 2.66
N VAL A 37 8.48 7.44 2.61
CA VAL A 37 8.34 8.46 1.56
C VAL A 37 8.66 7.83 0.21
N PHE A 38 7.73 7.97 -0.73
CA PHE A 38 7.86 7.45 -2.09
C PHE A 38 7.94 8.58 -3.12
N ARG A 39 7.22 9.69 -2.87
CA ARG A 39 7.33 10.95 -3.64
C ARG A 39 7.50 12.13 -2.70
N ASP A 40 8.37 13.06 -3.09
CA ASP A 40 8.52 14.33 -2.38
C ASP A 40 7.30 15.24 -2.57
N ASN A 41 7.31 16.41 -1.90
CA ASN A 41 6.25 17.40 -2.00
C ASN A 41 5.99 17.94 -3.42
N LYS A 42 6.98 17.90 -4.32
CA LYS A 42 6.89 18.28 -5.72
C LYS A 42 6.41 17.12 -6.61
N GLY A 43 6.35 15.92 -6.07
CA GLY A 43 5.96 14.69 -6.76
C GLY A 43 7.14 13.96 -7.40
N ASN A 44 8.38 14.35 -7.12
CA ASN A 44 9.55 13.63 -7.63
C ASN A 44 9.73 12.32 -6.88
N PRO A 45 10.18 11.24 -7.55
CA PRO A 45 10.53 10.01 -6.87
C PRO A 45 11.71 10.26 -5.92
N VAL A 46 11.61 9.79 -4.68
CA VAL A 46 12.75 9.81 -3.73
C VAL A 46 13.59 8.53 -3.86
N ASP A 47 14.73 8.45 -3.16
CA ASP A 47 15.49 7.21 -3.16
C ASP A 47 14.79 6.12 -2.36
N HIS A 48 14.38 5.06 -3.06
CA HIS A 48 13.51 4.01 -2.54
C HIS A 48 13.81 2.71 -3.31
N PRO A 49 13.89 1.55 -2.64
CA PRO A 49 14.23 0.29 -3.29
C PRO A 49 13.14 -0.19 -4.27
N GLY A 50 11.89 0.19 -4.02
CA GLY A 50 10.72 -0.24 -4.79
C GLY A 50 9.81 -1.11 -3.94
N LEU A 51 8.85 -1.80 -4.56
CA LEU A 51 8.05 -2.79 -3.85
C LEU A 51 8.76 -4.13 -3.90
N ARG A 52 8.97 -4.77 -2.74
CA ARG A 52 9.55 -6.10 -2.61
C ARG A 52 8.53 -6.98 -1.90
N LEU A 53 8.23 -8.13 -2.48
CA LEU A 53 7.29 -9.12 -1.95
C LEU A 53 8.00 -10.46 -1.92
N ARG A 54 7.92 -11.21 -0.83
CA ARG A 54 8.54 -12.53 -0.75
C ARG A 54 7.62 -13.54 -1.43
N LEU A 55 8.21 -14.51 -2.13
CA LEU A 55 7.41 -15.56 -2.78
C LEU A 55 6.73 -16.46 -1.75
N SER A 56 7.34 -16.66 -0.57
CA SER A 56 6.73 -17.41 0.54
C SER A 56 5.35 -16.88 0.92
N ASP A 57 5.11 -15.57 0.78
CA ASP A 57 3.86 -14.93 1.18
C ASP A 57 2.66 -15.34 0.31
N PHE A 58 2.92 -15.97 -0.85
CA PHE A 58 1.89 -16.38 -1.81
C PHE A 58 1.65 -17.88 -1.84
N THR A 59 2.32 -18.64 -0.98
CA THR A 59 2.19 -20.10 -0.92
C THR A 59 2.13 -20.58 0.53
N HIS A 60 1.78 -21.84 0.73
CA HIS A 60 1.81 -22.46 2.06
C HIS A 60 3.25 -22.64 2.52
N GLU A 61 3.56 -22.39 3.79
CA GLU A 61 4.94 -22.42 4.32
C GLU A 61 5.68 -23.73 4.00
N GLU A 62 5.00 -24.88 4.16
CA GLU A 62 5.56 -26.20 3.83
C GLU A 62 5.92 -26.32 2.34
N LEU A 63 5.07 -25.81 1.45
CA LEU A 63 5.31 -25.81 0.01
C LEU A 63 6.36 -24.76 -0.40
N ALA A 64 6.41 -23.62 0.30
CA ALA A 64 7.45 -22.62 0.10
C ALA A 64 8.83 -23.24 0.38
N GLN A 65 8.94 -23.93 1.51
CA GLN A 65 10.19 -24.54 1.94
C GLN A 65 10.61 -25.71 1.04
N GLU A 66 9.66 -26.51 0.54
CA GLU A 66 9.93 -27.62 -0.37
C GLU A 66 10.38 -27.15 -1.77
N GLU A 67 9.66 -26.19 -2.36
CA GLU A 67 9.84 -25.80 -3.77
C GLU A 67 10.80 -24.63 -3.97
N ILE A 68 10.85 -23.68 -3.03
CA ILE A 68 11.65 -22.43 -3.13
C ILE A 68 12.90 -22.54 -2.24
N GLY A 69 12.89 -23.40 -1.23
CA GLY A 69 13.99 -23.57 -0.29
C GLY A 69 14.26 -22.31 0.52
N ASN A 70 15.49 -22.19 1.04
CA ASN A 70 15.90 -21.07 1.90
C ASN A 70 16.12 -19.76 1.15
N GLU A 71 16.03 -19.75 -0.18
CA GLU A 71 16.34 -18.57 -0.98
C GLU A 71 15.22 -17.52 -0.95
N ASP A 72 14.02 -17.89 -0.46
CA ASP A 72 12.82 -17.04 -0.30
C ASP A 72 12.80 -15.86 -1.29
N ALA A 73 12.81 -16.20 -2.58
CA ALA A 73 13.11 -15.25 -3.61
C ALA A 73 12.08 -14.11 -3.63
N GLU A 74 12.52 -12.93 -4.05
CA GLU A 74 11.71 -11.72 -4.00
C GLU A 74 11.15 -11.32 -5.37
N ILE A 75 9.86 -11.03 -5.41
CA ILE A 75 9.25 -10.26 -6.50
C ILE A 75 9.53 -8.77 -6.24
N CYS A 76 10.37 -8.19 -7.09
CA CYS A 76 10.75 -6.78 -7.00
C CYS A 76 10.12 -5.95 -8.12
N ILE A 77 9.33 -4.92 -7.75
CA ILE A 77 8.96 -3.82 -8.65
C ILE A 77 9.88 -2.65 -8.34
N SER A 78 10.83 -2.37 -9.24
CA SER A 78 11.72 -1.23 -9.07
C SER A 78 10.94 0.08 -8.87
N ARG A 79 11.52 1.02 -8.10
CA ARG A 79 10.96 2.36 -7.91
C ARG A 79 10.55 3.03 -9.22
N ARG A 80 11.40 2.95 -10.26
CA ARG A 80 11.13 3.59 -11.56
C ARG A 80 9.84 3.04 -12.17
N LYS A 81 9.65 1.72 -12.13
CA LYS A 81 8.44 1.06 -12.63
C LYS A 81 7.22 1.40 -11.78
N LEU A 82 7.35 1.35 -10.46
CA LEU A 82 6.26 1.70 -9.55
C LEU A 82 5.81 3.16 -9.75
N TYR A 83 6.77 4.08 -9.90
CA TYR A 83 6.51 5.49 -10.17
C TYR A 83 5.82 5.69 -11.53
N GLN A 84 6.26 4.97 -12.56
CA GLN A 84 5.64 4.99 -13.88
C GLN A 84 4.18 4.54 -13.81
N TYR A 85 3.90 3.39 -13.18
CA TYR A 85 2.53 2.88 -13.02
C TYR A 85 1.62 3.86 -12.30
N LEU A 86 2.10 4.48 -11.22
CA LEU A 86 1.33 5.47 -10.48
C LEU A 86 1.05 6.72 -11.32
N THR A 87 2.05 7.19 -12.07
CA THR A 87 1.90 8.37 -12.95
C THR A 87 0.88 8.12 -14.06
N GLU A 88 0.97 6.96 -14.72
CA GLU A 88 0.03 6.56 -15.78
C GLU A 88 -1.40 6.41 -15.23
N ALA A 89 -1.56 5.75 -14.09
CA ALA A 89 -2.87 5.60 -13.43
C ALA A 89 -3.48 6.95 -13.04
N GLU A 90 -2.68 7.86 -12.48
CA GLU A 90 -3.13 9.22 -12.14
C GLU A 90 -3.56 10.01 -13.39
N SER A 91 -2.79 9.91 -14.47
CA SER A 91 -3.12 10.56 -15.74
C SER A 91 -4.45 10.06 -16.30
N GLN A 92 -4.66 8.75 -16.32
CA GLN A 92 -5.93 8.15 -16.81
C GLN A 92 -7.11 8.60 -15.94
N VAL A 93 -6.97 8.62 -14.61
CA VAL A 93 -8.02 9.09 -13.70
C VAL A 93 -8.34 10.57 -13.95
N GLN A 94 -7.34 11.40 -14.22
CA GLN A 94 -7.54 12.81 -14.52
C GLN A 94 -8.25 13.01 -15.87
N GLU A 95 -7.88 12.23 -16.89
CA GLU A 95 -8.54 12.23 -18.19
C GLU A 95 -10.02 11.85 -18.07
N ILE A 96 -10.34 10.75 -17.38
CA ILE A 96 -11.72 10.32 -17.10
C ILE A 96 -12.52 11.42 -16.39
N LYS A 97 -11.91 12.09 -15.39
CA LYS A 97 -12.55 13.20 -14.67
C LYS A 97 -12.83 14.40 -15.59
N SER A 98 -11.89 14.73 -16.48
CA SER A 98 -12.03 15.86 -17.42
C SER A 98 -13.07 15.61 -18.51
N LEU A 99 -13.23 14.36 -18.97
CA LEU A 99 -14.22 13.96 -19.97
C LEU A 99 -15.64 13.84 -19.39
N GLY A 100 -15.82 14.05 -18.08
CA GLY A 100 -17.11 13.91 -17.42
C GLY A 100 -17.69 12.49 -17.45
N THR A 101 -16.89 11.51 -17.88
CA THR A 101 -17.29 10.11 -17.99
C THR A 101 -17.38 9.54 -16.59
N LYS A 102 -18.60 9.47 -16.05
CA LYS A 102 -18.87 8.67 -14.85
C LYS A 102 -18.51 7.23 -15.20
N HIS A 103 -17.58 6.65 -14.45
CA HIS A 103 -17.32 5.22 -14.49
C HIS A 103 -18.63 4.51 -14.14
N SER A 104 -19.42 4.11 -15.13
CA SER A 104 -20.42 3.08 -14.90
C SER A 104 -19.60 1.82 -14.71
N PHE A 105 -19.48 1.37 -13.47
CA PHE A 105 -19.26 -0.05 -13.27
C PHE A 105 -20.37 -0.74 -14.07
N ALA A 106 -19.98 -1.56 -15.04
CA ALA A 106 -20.93 -2.39 -15.76
C ALA A 106 -21.87 -3.03 -14.73
N HIS A 107 -23.18 -2.98 -15.02
CA HIS A 107 -24.29 -3.28 -14.12
C HIS A 107 -23.94 -4.11 -12.86
N GLU A 108 -24.25 -3.53 -11.70
CA GLU A 108 -24.50 -4.24 -10.43
C GLU A 108 -23.40 -5.15 -9.85
N VAL A 109 -22.12 -4.88 -10.09
CA VAL A 109 -21.08 -5.46 -9.22
C VAL A 109 -21.02 -4.66 -7.92
N LYS A 110 -21.84 -5.05 -6.93
CA LYS A 110 -21.72 -4.59 -5.55
C LYS A 110 -20.41 -5.14 -4.96
N LYS A 111 -19.32 -4.40 -5.15
CA LYS A 111 -18.07 -4.65 -4.41
C LYS A 111 -18.41 -4.62 -2.93
N ARG A 112 -18.12 -5.71 -2.19
CA ARG A 112 -18.30 -5.73 -0.73
C ARG A 112 -17.64 -4.48 -0.15
N ARG A 113 -18.36 -3.76 0.71
CA ARG A 113 -17.75 -2.68 1.49
C ARG A 113 -16.60 -3.31 2.26
N ARG A 114 -15.36 -2.97 1.89
CA ARG A 114 -14.23 -3.24 2.78
C ARG A 114 -14.60 -2.50 4.06
N THR A 115 -14.81 -3.22 5.16
CA THR A 115 -14.65 -2.61 6.48
C THR A 115 -13.27 -1.96 6.47
N GLU A 116 -13.23 -0.72 6.96
CA GLU A 116 -11.99 0.04 7.10
C GLU A 116 -10.94 -0.88 7.72
N ASN A 117 -9.79 -1.01 7.06
CA ASN A 117 -8.68 -1.79 7.61
C ASN A 117 -8.42 -1.23 9.01
N PRO A 118 -8.54 -2.03 10.09
CA PRO A 118 -8.44 -1.47 11.42
C PRO A 118 -7.02 -0.94 11.62
N VAL A 119 -6.96 0.37 11.88
CA VAL A 119 -5.87 1.16 12.45
C VAL A 119 -4.75 1.59 11.49
N LYS A 120 -5.05 2.61 10.67
CA LYS A 120 -4.24 3.83 10.75
C LYS A 120 -5.03 4.86 11.55
N GLU A 121 -4.92 4.82 12.87
CA GLU A 121 -5.09 6.06 13.65
C GLU A 121 -4.02 7.03 13.14
N ILE A 122 -4.44 7.98 12.31
CA ILE A 122 -3.60 9.10 11.90
C ILE A 122 -3.26 9.86 13.18
N ARG A 123 -2.12 9.54 13.80
CA ARG A 123 -1.67 10.17 15.05
C ARG A 123 -1.63 11.67 14.86
N HIS A 124 -2.52 12.34 15.57
CA HIS A 124 -2.59 13.79 15.67
C HIS A 124 -1.43 14.28 16.53
N ILE A 125 -0.23 14.43 15.94
CA ILE A 125 0.88 15.09 16.62
C ILE A 125 0.66 16.59 16.50
N MET A 126 -0.06 17.16 17.47
CA MET A 126 0.03 18.58 17.79
C MET A 126 1.43 18.85 18.34
N ASN A 127 2.33 19.36 17.50
CA ASN A 127 3.54 20.01 17.99
C ASN A 127 3.13 21.35 18.62
N GLN A 128 2.95 21.38 19.94
CA GLN A 128 3.10 22.62 20.69
C GLN A 128 4.58 23.02 20.66
N LYS A 129 4.84 24.23 20.16
CA LYS A 129 6.16 24.87 20.11
C LYS A 129 6.72 25.06 21.53
N PRO A 130 8.04 24.97 21.74
CA PRO A 130 8.65 25.46 22.96
C PRO A 130 8.75 26.99 22.92
N LEU A 131 8.55 27.61 24.09
CA LEU A 131 9.07 28.94 24.44
C LEU A 131 10.32 28.74 25.28
#